data_AF-A0A164V8B8-F1
#
_entry.id   AF-A0A164V8B8-F1
#
_cell.length_a   1.000
_cell.length_b   1.000
_cell.length_c   1.000
_cell.angle_alpha   90.00
_cell.angle_beta   90.00
_cell.angle_gamma   90.00
#
_symmetry.space_group_name_H-M   'P 1'
#
loop_
_entity.id
_entity.type
_entity.pdbx_description
1 polymer ?
#
loop_
_entity_poly.entity_id
_entity_poly.type
_entity_poly.pdbx_seq_one_letter_code
_entity_poly.pdbx_strand_id
1 'polypeptide(L)' 'MRLMDITEAFSYRHDGHPGPYRSPEPPEKTKPGKKSRPQDCLHWCMPGPVDTWNELMLEVIIREYEGTAGLS' A
#
# COMPACT_ATOMS: atom_id res chain seq x y z
N MET A 1 8.52 2.10 21.49
CA MET A 1 8.33 1.86 20.04
C MET A 1 7.23 0.83 19.90
N ARG A 2 6.17 1.12 19.14
CA ARG A 2 5.01 0.24 18.98
C ARG A 2 5.08 -0.46 17.63
N LEU A 3 4.90 -1.78 17.62
CA LEU A 3 4.86 -2.55 16.38
C LEU A 3 3.45 -2.47 15.79
N MET A 4 3.37 -2.22 14.49
CA MET A 4 2.14 -2.31 13.71
C MET A 4 2.30 -3.44 12.71
N ASP A 5 1.73 -4.60 13.03
CA ASP A 5 1.71 -5.73 12.11
C ASP A 5 0.58 -5.54 11.09
N ILE A 6 0.97 -5.31 9.84
CA ILE A 6 0.06 -5.14 8.69
C ILE A 6 0.10 -6.35 7.75
N THR A 7 0.88 -7.40 8.06
CA THR A 7 1.17 -8.50 7.13
C THR A 7 -0.08 -9.25 6.71
N GLU A 8 -0.92 -9.65 7.67
CA GLU A 8 -2.16 -10.38 7.36
C GLU A 8 -3.14 -9.50 6.57
N ALA A 9 -3.37 -8.26 7.01
CA ALA A 9 -4.28 -7.33 6.33
C ALA A 9 -3.86 -7.07 4.88
N PHE A 10 -2.57 -6.87 4.63
CA PHE A 10 -2.03 -6.63 3.28
C PHE A 10 -2.00 -7.91 2.42
N SER A 11 -1.93 -9.10 3.03
CA SER A 11 -2.00 -10.38 2.29
C SER A 11 -3.35 -10.56 1.56
N TYR A 12 -4.43 -10.00 2.10
CA TYR A 12 -5.74 -10.01 1.45
C TYR A 12 -5.88 -9.02 0.30
N ARG A 13 -4.93 -8.08 0.15
CA ARG A 13 -5.04 -6.93 -0.77
C ARG A 13 -4.17 -7.06 -2.01
N HIS A 14 -3.93 -8.27 -2.52
CA HIS A 14 -3.17 -8.50 -3.75
C HIS A 14 -3.69 -7.74 -4.98
N ASP A 15 -4.95 -7.31 -4.96
CA ASP A 15 -5.59 -6.43 -5.95
C ASP A 15 -5.03 -5.00 -5.95
N GLY A 16 -4.39 -4.58 -4.87
CA GLY A 16 -3.81 -3.25 -4.70
C GLY A 16 -2.46 -3.05 -5.40
N HIS A 17 -1.90 -4.06 -6.05
CA HIS A 17 -0.62 -3.94 -6.74
C HIS A 17 -0.75 -3.27 -8.12
N PRO A 18 0.23 -2.46 -8.56
CA PRO A 18 0.21 -1.83 -9.89
C PRO A 18 0.37 -2.82 -11.03
N GLY A 19 0.87 -4.04 -10.77
CA GLY A 19 1.04 -5.07 -11.79
C GLY A 19 1.86 -4.52 -12.98
N PRO A 20 1.31 -4.49 -14.20
CA PRO A 20 2.02 -3.98 -15.38
C PRO A 20 1.97 -2.45 -15.53
N TYR A 21 1.23 -1.74 -14.67
CA TYR A 21 0.91 -0.32 -14.79
C TYR A 21 1.84 0.59 -13.98
N ARG A 22 2.94 0.05 -13.43
CA ARG A 22 3.98 0.86 -12.76
C ARG A 22 4.68 1.83 -13.72
N SER A 23 4.87 1.42 -14.98
CA SER A 23 5.62 2.22 -15.95
C SER A 23 4.73 3.29 -16.59
N PRO A 24 5.19 4.55 -16.71
CA PRO A 24 4.49 5.60 -17.43
C PRO A 24 4.42 5.35 -18.95
N GLU A 25 5.06 4.30 -19.45
CA GLU A 25 4.98 3.95 -20.87
C GLU A 25 3.57 3.45 -21.26
N PRO A 26 2.94 4.05 -22.28
CA PRO A 26 1.58 3.72 -22.67
C PRO A 26 1.45 2.24 -23.09
N PRO A 27 0.30 1.59 -22.80
CA PRO A 27 0.01 0.18 -23.11
C PRO A 27 0.41 -0.27 -24.53
N GLU A 28 0.30 0.63 -25.49
CA GLU A 28 0.52 0.37 -26.92
C GLU A 28 1.98 0.13 -27.33
N LYS A 29 2.97 0.56 -26.53
CA LYS A 29 4.41 0.38 -26.89
C LYS A 29 4.90 -1.06 -26.69
N THR A 30 4.03 -1.95 -26.23
CA THR A 30 4.35 -3.37 -26.03
C THR A 30 4.36 -4.07 -27.39
N LYS A 31 5.53 -4.08 -28.05
CA LYS A 31 5.74 -4.76 -29.34
C LYS A 31 5.28 -6.23 -29.26
N PRO A 32 4.55 -6.75 -30.26
CA PRO A 32 4.23 -8.19 -30.31
C PRO A 32 5.53 -9.00 -30.28
N GLY A 33 5.65 -9.93 -29.33
CA GLY A 33 6.83 -10.77 -29.13
C GLY A 33 7.76 -10.39 -27.96
N LYS A 34 7.57 -9.24 -27.29
CA LYS A 34 8.23 -8.99 -26.00
C LYS A 34 7.45 -9.69 -24.88
N LYS A 35 8.18 -10.41 -24.01
CA LYS A 35 7.67 -11.00 -22.76
C LYS A 35 6.76 -9.98 -22.06
N SER A 36 5.65 -10.47 -21.47
CA SER A 36 4.70 -9.67 -20.70
C SER A 36 5.39 -8.59 -19.87
N ARG A 37 4.79 -7.39 -19.79
CA ARG A 37 5.29 -6.29 -18.94
C ARG A 37 5.68 -6.82 -17.55
N PRO A 38 6.81 -6.37 -16.97
CA PRO A 38 7.17 -6.74 -15.61
C PRO A 38 5.99 -6.48 -14.66
N GLN A 39 5.61 -7.48 -13.88
CA GLN A 39 4.56 -7.38 -12.89
C GLN A 39 5.17 -6.89 -11.59
N ASP A 40 4.81 -5.69 -11.16
CA ASP A 40 5.19 -5.16 -9.86
C ASP A 40 4.21 -5.66 -8.80
N CYS A 41 4.64 -6.66 -8.05
CA CYS A 41 3.92 -7.26 -6.93
C CYS A 41 4.50 -6.84 -5.57
N LEU A 42 5.36 -5.82 -5.53
CA LEU A 42 6.02 -5.35 -4.31
C LEU A 42 5.47 -4.00 -3.86
N HIS A 43 5.11 -3.14 -4.81
CA HIS A 43 4.56 -1.81 -4.52
C HIS A 43 3.05 -1.79 -4.55
N TRP A 44 2.46 -0.71 -4.06
CA TRP A 44 1.01 -0.54 -3.98
C TRP A 44 0.57 0.62 -4.87
N CYS A 45 -0.59 0.46 -5.50
CA CYS A 45 -1.30 1.53 -6.20
C CYS A 45 -1.77 2.61 -5.22
N MET A 46 -1.91 3.83 -5.76
CA MET A 46 -2.56 4.95 -5.11
C MET A 46 -3.69 5.48 -6.00
N PRO A 47 -4.92 5.65 -5.49
CA PRO A 47 -5.37 5.27 -4.13
C PRO A 47 -5.38 3.74 -3.94
N GLY A 48 -5.18 3.24 -2.70
CA GLY A 48 -5.03 1.81 -2.45
C GLY A 48 -4.74 1.40 -0.99
N PRO A 49 -4.21 0.19 -0.75
CA PRO A 49 -4.03 -0.37 0.60
C PRO A 49 -3.16 0.47 1.55
N VAL A 50 -2.26 1.29 1.00
CA VAL A 50 -1.42 2.23 1.76
C VAL A 50 -2.27 3.31 2.44
N ASP A 51 -3.41 3.70 1.86
CA ASP A 51 -4.32 4.67 2.47
C ASP A 51 -4.94 4.10 3.76
N THR A 52 -5.39 2.85 3.75
CA THR A 52 -5.89 2.16 4.95
C THR A 52 -4.81 2.04 6.03
N TRP A 53 -3.55 1.81 5.64
CA TRP A 53 -2.45 1.81 6.61
C TRP A 53 -2.25 3.19 7.26
N ASN A 54 -2.36 4.26 6.49
CA ASN A 54 -2.29 5.62 7.02
C ASN A 54 -3.43 5.91 8.02
N GLU A 55 -4.65 5.46 7.73
CA GLU A 55 -5.80 5.60 8.64
C GLU A 55 -5.55 4.86 9.97
N LEU A 56 -5.09 3.59 9.91
CA LEU A 56 -4.75 2.82 11.11
C LEU A 56 -3.62 3.46 11.92
N MET A 57 -2.64 4.05 11.22
CA MET A 57 -1.52 4.74 11.85
C MET A 57 -1.95 6.02 12.56
N LEU A 58 -2.83 6.79 11.93
CA LEU A 58 -3.42 7.97 12.54
C LEU A 58 -4.23 7.61 13.80
N GLU A 59 -5.03 6.55 13.75
CA GLU A 59 -5.78 6.04 14.91
C GLU A 59 -4.87 5.66 16.09
N VAL A 60 -3.74 5.02 15.81
CA VAL A 60 -2.75 4.69 16.83
C VAL A 60 -2.18 5.96 17.47
N ILE A 61 -1.81 6.97 16.67
CA ILE A 61 -1.31 8.24 17.17
C ILE A 61 -2.35 8.94 18.05
N ILE A 62 -3.60 9.03 17.58
CA ILE A 62 -4.67 9.71 18.31
C ILE A 62 -4.88 9.05 19.68
N ARG A 63 -4.99 7.72 19.73
CA ARG A 63 -5.19 7.00 20.99
C ARG A 63 -4.02 7.16 21.96
N GLU A 64 -2.79 7.22 21.46
CA GLU A 64 -1.63 7.48 22.30
C GLU A 64 -1.64 8.91 22.84
N TYR A 65 -1.97 9.89 21.99
CA TYR A 65 -2.09 11.28 22.40
C TYR A 65 -3.18 11.47 23.47
N GLU A 66 -4.38 10.94 23.25
CA GLU A 66 -5.49 10.99 24.21
C GLU A 66 -5.15 10.25 25.52
N GLY A 67 -4.50 9.09 25.43
CA GLY A 67 -4.01 8.37 26.60
C GLY A 67 -2.99 9.17 27.41
N THR A 68 -2.09 9.90 26.75
CA THR A 68 -1.14 10.80 27.44
C THR A 68 -1.80 12.06 27.99
N ALA A 69 -2.80 12.62 27.30
CA ALA A 69 -3.54 13.80 27.77
C ALA A 69 -4.47 13.48 28.94
N GLY A 70 -5.00 12.25 29.04
CA GLY A 70 -5.77 11.77 30.19
C GLY A 70 -4.92 11.40 31.42
N LEU A 71 -3.59 11.40 31.28
CA LEU A 71 -2.61 11.18 32.37
C LEU A 71 -1.99 12.50 32.87
N SER A 72 -2.36 13.65 32.31
CA SER A 72 -1.93 15.00 32.75
C SER A 72 -2.98 15.68 33.63
#